data_AF-A0A3P8K4D2-F1
#
_entry.id   AF-A0A3P8K4D2-F1
#
_cell.length_a   1.000
_cell.length_b   1.000
_cell.length_c   1.000
_cell.angle_alpha   90.00
_cell.angle_beta   90.00
_cell.angle_gamma   90.00
#
_symmetry.space_group_name_H-M   'P 1'
#
loop_
_entity.id
_entity.type
_entity.pdbx_description
1 polymer ?
#
loop_
_entity_poly.entity_id
_entity_poly.type
_entity_poly.pdbx_seq_one_letter_code
_entity_poly.pdbx_strand_id
1 'polypeptide(L)'
;MTAISAKPRRCYDTKGNESDAYPNAIPAQFQNLERFAARKAVVAAVDALGLLEEVKPHDLTVPYGDRGGVVIEPMLTDQWYVPCRRAGKTGGGSG
;
A
#
# COMPACT_ATOMS: atom_id res chain seq x y z
N MET A 1 17.97 -6.58 -10.93
CA MET A 1 17.67 -6.15 -9.55
C MET A 1 17.73 -4.63 -9.51
N THR A 2 16.66 -3.99 -9.98
CA THR A 2 16.59 -2.52 -10.04
C THR A 2 16.31 -2.01 -8.64
N ALA A 3 17.17 -1.13 -8.11
CA ALA A 3 16.90 -0.46 -6.85
C ALA A 3 15.59 0.32 -6.98
N ILE A 4 14.60 0.00 -6.14
CA ILE A 4 13.50 0.92 -5.89
C ILE A 4 14.17 2.15 -5.28
N SER A 5 14.18 3.27 -6.03
CA SER A 5 14.73 4.53 -5.54
C SER A 5 14.15 4.82 -4.16
N ALA A 6 15.00 5.12 -3.18
CA ALA A 6 14.61 5.28 -1.79
C ALA A 6 13.79 6.56 -1.59
N LYS A 7 12.53 6.53 -2.04
CA LYS A 7 11.58 7.63 -1.88
C LYS A 7 11.41 7.90 -0.38
N PRO A 8 11.42 9.18 0.04
CA PRO A 8 11.20 9.53 1.45
C PRO A 8 9.79 9.09 1.88
N ARG A 9 9.63 8.78 3.18
CA ARG A 9 8.32 8.47 3.77
C ARG A 9 7.42 9.70 3.69
N ARG A 10 6.17 9.49 3.28
CA ARG A 10 5.16 10.53 3.11
C ARG A 10 3.87 10.09 3.79
N CYS A 11 3.24 11.01 4.51
CA CYS A 11 1.91 10.83 5.06
C CYS A 11 0.93 11.61 4.17
N TYR A 12 -0.24 11.03 3.90
CA TYR A 12 -1.27 11.63 3.06
C TYR A 12 -2.59 11.74 3.83
N ASP A 13 -3.36 12.79 3.57
CA ASP A 13 -4.72 12.93 4.08
C ASP A 13 -5.72 12.05 3.29
N THR A 14 -6.99 12.04 3.72
CA THR A 14 -8.07 11.29 3.05
C THR A 14 -8.45 11.82 1.67
N LYS A 15 -7.87 12.95 1.24
CA LYS A 15 -8.05 13.55 -0.10
C LYS A 15 -6.82 13.31 -0.99
N GLY A 16 -5.75 12.69 -0.48
CA GLY A 16 -4.51 12.42 -1.20
C GLY A 16 -3.49 13.56 -1.19
N ASN A 17 -3.65 14.58 -0.34
CA ASN A 17 -2.64 15.64 -0.16
C ASN A 17 -1.56 15.20 0.83
N GLU A 18 -0.31 15.64 0.62
CA GLU A 18 0.76 15.43 1.62
C GLU A 18 0.44 16.18 2.91
N SER A 19 0.73 15.56 4.06
CA SER A 19 0.37 16.07 5.38
C SER A 19 1.44 15.77 6.41
N ASP A 20 1.91 16.82 7.09
CA ASP A 20 2.85 16.76 8.22
C ASP A 20 2.13 16.75 9.59
N ALA A 21 0.81 16.52 9.61
CA ALA A 21 0.02 16.47 10.85
C ALA A 21 0.46 15.35 11.81
N TYR A 22 1.19 14.35 11.31
CA TYR A 22 1.77 13.25 12.08
C TYR A 22 3.23 13.01 11.66
N PRO A 23 4.12 12.62 12.58
CA PRO A 23 5.49 12.25 12.22
C PRO A 23 5.52 11.07 11.24
N ASN A 24 6.23 11.22 10.12
CA ASN A 24 6.45 10.16 9.12
C ASN A 24 7.55 9.16 9.53
N ALA A 25 8.16 9.32 10.70
CA ALA A 25 9.22 8.47 11.23
C ALA A 25 8.63 7.20 11.85
N ILE A 26 9.02 6.03 11.34
CA ILE A 26 8.65 4.73 11.93
C ILE A 26 9.56 4.45 13.14
N PRO A 27 9.02 4.06 14.31
CA PRO A 27 9.82 3.68 15.48
C PRO A 27 10.88 2.62 15.16
N ALA A 28 12.08 2.77 15.72
CA ALA A 28 13.25 1.96 15.36
C ALA A 28 13.00 0.44 15.42
N GLN A 29 12.25 -0.02 16.43
CA GLN A 29 11.86 -1.42 16.63
C GLN A 29 11.04 -2.06 15.50
N PHE A 30 10.44 -1.25 14.61
CA PHE A 30 9.66 -1.74 13.46
C PHE A 30 10.36 -1.52 12.11
N GLN A 31 11.56 -0.95 12.10
CA GLN A 31 12.32 -0.72 10.87
C GLN A 31 12.97 -2.02 10.37
N ASN A 32 13.10 -2.16 9.05
CA ASN A 32 13.74 -3.31 8.38
C ASN A 32 13.11 -4.69 8.65
N LEU A 33 11.91 -4.74 9.24
CA LEU A 33 11.14 -5.96 9.39
C LEU A 33 10.36 -6.30 8.10
N GLU A 34 10.24 -7.60 7.81
CA GLU A 34 9.30 -8.13 6.82
C GLU A 34 7.86 -7.82 7.25
N ARG A 35 6.94 -7.54 6.32
CA ARG A 35 5.61 -6.96 6.64
C ARG A 35 4.75 -7.79 7.60
N PHE A 36 4.82 -9.12 7.55
CA PHE A 36 4.09 -9.97 8.49
C PHE A 36 4.76 -10.01 9.87
N ALA A 37 6.10 -9.92 9.92
CA ALA A 37 6.82 -9.75 11.18
C ALA A 37 6.54 -8.38 11.82
N ALA A 38 6.54 -7.31 11.01
CA ALA A 38 6.17 -5.95 11.41
C ALA A 38 4.74 -5.90 11.97
N ARG A 39 3.76 -6.52 11.28
CA ARG A 39 2.37 -6.61 11.77
C ARG A 39 2.28 -7.27 13.15
N LYS A 40 2.98 -8.39 13.35
CA LYS A 40 3.01 -9.09 14.65
C LYS A 40 3.63 -8.22 15.75
N ALA A 41 4.76 -7.56 15.46
CA ALA A 41 5.44 -6.69 16.41
C ALA A 41 4.58 -5.47 16.80
N VAL A 42 3.88 -4.85 15.84
CA VAL A 42 2.98 -3.72 16.12
C VAL A 42 1.79 -4.16 16.98
N VAL A 43 1.15 -5.29 16.69
CA VAL A 43 0.04 -5.80 17.52
C VAL A 43 0.50 -6.07 18.95
N ALA A 44 1.65 -6.72 19.15
CA ALA A 44 2.21 -6.96 20.48
C ALA A 44 2.56 -5.67 21.24
N ALA A 45 3.02 -4.63 20.54
CA ALA A 45 3.31 -3.33 21.17
C ALA A 45 2.02 -2.57 21.57
N VAL A 46 0.94 -2.68 20.79
CA VAL A 46 -0.37 -2.09 21.11
C VAL A 46 -1.02 -2.81 22.29
N ASP A 47 -0.89 -4.14 22.35
CA ASP A 47 -1.32 -4.98 23.47
C ASP A 47 -0.58 -4.64 24.78
N ALA A 48 0.75 -4.52 24.72
CA ALA A 48 1.58 -4.11 25.86
C ALA A 48 1.28 -2.70 26.40
N LEU A 49 0.64 -1.84 25.61
CA LEU A 49 0.15 -0.52 26.03
C LEU A 49 -1.28 -0.55 26.61
N GLY A 50 -1.96 -1.71 26.61
CA GLY A 50 -3.36 -1.83 27.01
C GLY A 50 -4.35 -1.16 26.06
N LEU A 51 -3.94 -0.92 24.80
CA LEU A 51 -4.75 -0.24 23.77
C LEU A 51 -5.43 -1.22 22.79
N LEU A 52 -5.23 -2.53 22.98
CA LEU A 52 -5.83 -3.59 22.18
C LEU A 52 -7.09 -4.12 22.89
N GLU A 53 -8.26 -3.94 22.26
CA GLU A 53 -9.53 -4.46 22.79
C GLU A 53 -9.66 -5.97 22.53
N GLU A 54 -9.46 -6.41 21.28
CA GLU A 54 -9.60 -7.81 20.87
C GLU A 54 -8.88 -8.13 19.54
N VAL A 55 -8.68 -9.42 19.27
CA VAL A 55 -8.21 -9.91 17.97
C VAL A 55 -9.18 -10.99 17.46
N LYS A 56 -9.92 -10.68 16.40
CA LYS A 56 -10.87 -11.61 15.76
C LYS A 56 -10.33 -12.16 14.43
N PRO A 57 -10.51 -13.46 14.14
CA PRO A 57 -10.31 -14.00 12.79
C PRO A 57 -11.23 -13.31 11.78
N HIS A 58 -10.71 -13.03 10.58
CA HIS A 58 -11.47 -12.43 9.48
C HIS A 58 -10.89 -12.90 8.15
N ASP A 59 -11.74 -13.36 7.24
CA ASP A 59 -11.33 -13.79 5.90
C ASP A 59 -11.16 -12.58 4.99
N LEU A 60 -9.97 -12.42 4.39
CA LEU A 60 -9.64 -11.30 3.51
C LEU A 60 -9.29 -11.81 2.11
N THR A 61 -9.99 -11.30 1.10
CA THR A 61 -9.63 -11.53 -0.30
C THR A 61 -8.41 -10.68 -0.66
N VAL A 62 -7.22 -11.25 -0.49
CA VAL A 62 -5.94 -10.59 -0.79
C VAL A 62 -5.58 -10.79 -2.27
N PRO A 63 -5.22 -9.72 -3.02
CA PRO A 63 -4.78 -9.86 -4.41
C PRO A 63 -3.34 -10.39 -4.49
N TYR A 64 -3.11 -11.32 -5.41
CA TYR A 64 -1.80 -11.94 -5.66
C TYR A 64 -1.31 -11.63 -7.09
N GLY A 65 0.00 -11.44 -7.25
CA GLY A 65 0.62 -11.19 -8.54
C GLY A 65 0.65 -12.46 -9.40
N ASP A 66 -0.08 -12.44 -10.50
CA ASP A 66 -0.29 -13.52 -11.49
C ASP A 66 0.94 -14.42 -11.76
N ARG A 67 2.12 -13.82 -11.94
CA ARG A 67 3.35 -14.56 -12.30
C ARG A 67 4.22 -15.01 -11.13
N GLY A 68 3.95 -14.51 -9.92
CA GLY A 68 4.84 -14.71 -8.76
C GLY A 68 4.15 -15.30 -7.53
N GLY A 69 2.82 -15.31 -7.47
CA GLY A 69 2.07 -15.78 -6.30
C GLY A 69 2.29 -14.97 -5.02
N VAL A 70 2.93 -13.78 -5.12
CA VAL A 70 3.18 -12.88 -3.99
C VAL A 70 2.05 -11.87 -3.87
N VAL A 71 1.65 -11.53 -2.64
CA VAL A 71 0.68 -10.46 -2.34
C VAL A 71 1.08 -9.16 -3.03
N ILE A 72 0.11 -8.49 -3.67
CA ILE A 72 0.32 -7.18 -4.30
C ILE A 72 0.24 -6.09 -3.23
N GLU A 73 1.37 -5.42 -2.99
CA GLU A 73 1.44 -4.27 -2.09
C GLU A 73 1.17 -2.96 -2.87
N PRO A 74 0.13 -2.17 -2.50
CA PRO A 74 -0.13 -0.88 -3.15
C PRO A 74 0.90 0.16 -2.74
N MET A 75 1.72 0.62 -3.69
CA MET A 75 2.79 1.60 -3.47
C MET A 75 2.63 2.78 -4.44
N LEU A 76 2.89 4.00 -3.97
CA LEU A 76 2.86 5.20 -4.82
C LEU A 76 4.15 5.31 -5.66
N THR A 77 4.14 4.72 -6.84
CA THR A 77 5.23 4.78 -7.83
C THR A 77 4.93 5.76 -8.95
N ASP A 78 5.97 6.33 -9.56
CA ASP A 78 5.80 7.15 -10.76
C ASP A 78 5.57 6.19 -11.93
N GLN A 79 4.43 6.32 -12.60
CA GLN A 79 3.97 5.34 -13.57
C GLN A 79 3.43 6.01 -14.83
N TRP A 80 3.71 5.41 -15.99
CA TRP A 80 3.22 5.89 -17.27
C TRP A 80 1.78 5.42 -17.50
N TYR A 81 0.85 6.37 -17.67
CA TYR A 81 -0.56 6.10 -17.96
C TYR A 81 -0.94 6.62 -19.34
N VAL A 82 -1.75 5.85 -20.07
CA VAL A 82 -2.37 6.27 -21.33
C VAL A 82 -3.83 6.68 -21.05
N PRO A 83 -4.29 7.89 -21.44
CA PRO A 83 -5.67 8.33 -21.22
C PRO A 83 -6.70 7.49 -22.01
N CYS A 84 -7.29 6.47 -21.37
CA CYS A 84 -8.28 5.58 -21.98
C CYS A 84 -9.67 6.24 -22.22
N ARG A 85 -9.90 7.45 -21.70
CA ARG A 85 -11.23 8.12 -21.62
C ARG A 85 -11.84 8.54 -22.97
N ARG A 86 -11.30 8.08 -24.11
CA ARG A 86 -11.78 8.37 -25.47
C ARG A 86 -11.83 7.15 -26.42
N ALA A 87 -11.73 5.92 -25.91
CA ALA A 87 -11.99 4.71 -26.69
C ALA A 87 -13.51 4.44 -26.85
N GLY A 88 -14.21 5.33 -27.57
CA GLY A 88 -15.66 5.24 -27.75
C GLY A 88 -16.11 5.83 -29.10
N LYS A 89 -16.52 4.95 -30.01
CA LYS A 89 -17.00 5.21 -31.39
C LYS A 89 -15.96 5.70 -32.42
N THR A 90 -15.35 4.73 -33.11
CA THR A 90 -15.13 4.86 -34.56
C THR A 90 -15.40 3.51 -35.22
N GLY A 91 -16.46 3.45 -36.02
CA GLY A 91 -16.98 2.20 -36.61
C GLY A 91 -18.18 2.45 -37.52
N GLY A 92 -18.25 3.65 -38.12
CA GLY A 92 -19.14 3.92 -39.25
C GLY A 92 -18.35 3.69 -40.52
N GLY A 93 -18.66 2.61 -41.23
CA GLY A 93 -18.11 2.29 -42.54
C GLY A 93 -19.25 1.86 -43.45
N SER A 94 -19.57 2.70 -44.43
CA SER A 94 -20.50 2.37 -45.51
C SER A 94 -19.83 1.38 -46.46
N GLY A 95 -20.60 0.40 -46.95
CA GLY A 95 -20.18 -0.63 -47.90
C GLY A 95 -21.31 -1.58 -48.18
#